data_AF-A0AAV9N1H3-F1
#
_entry.id   AF-A0AAV9N1H3-F1
#
_cell.length_a   1.000
_cell.length_b   1.000
_cell.length_c   1.000
_cell.angle_alpha   90.00
_cell.angle_beta   90.00
_cell.angle_gamma   90.00
#
_symmetry.space_group_name_H-M   'P 1'
#
loop_
_entity.id
_entity.type
_entity.pdbx_description
1 polymer ?
#
loop_
_entity_poly.entity_id
_entity_poly.type
_entity_poly.pdbx_seq_one_letter_code
_entity_poly.pdbx_strand_id
1 'polypeptide(L)'
;MTSLHPSQPDEMQILTSYLLHPSPLSTILPYARFQSLIPKSSLSHSTELKRLYRDLQFQRDITIDDVRRRIETECRRSVALQAKLTRNIRRETGSKRKRDDDDEGDHLPQDVDSDSDPDRSIKLDSALHGPLGSTLQTQTKQHNHSSTSLLSSLAAATADLTSEITSLEAELSGLRQVCEERVGGLSDLRYGRFSNSAATGESIEKEVTDGLEALKRELNKAAGD
;
A
#
# COMPACT_ATOMS: atom_id res chain seq x y z
N MET A 1 11.56 -47.26 15.73
CA MET A 1 11.36 -45.90 16.28
C MET A 1 11.61 -44.92 15.14
N THR A 2 10.55 -44.50 14.48
CA THR A 2 10.59 -43.56 13.34
C THR A 2 10.93 -42.16 13.87
N SER A 3 12.09 -41.64 13.47
CA SER A 3 12.53 -40.29 13.83
C SER A 3 11.57 -39.26 13.21
N LEU A 4 10.78 -38.61 14.07
CA LEU A 4 10.00 -37.42 13.76
C LEU A 4 11.00 -36.27 13.52
N HIS A 5 11.58 -36.19 12.33
CA HIS A 5 12.23 -34.94 11.91
C HIS A 5 11.09 -33.94 11.67
N PRO A 6 11.06 -32.76 12.33
CA PRO A 6 10.08 -31.74 11.98
C PRO A 6 10.30 -31.39 10.51
N SER A 7 9.31 -31.68 9.67
CA SER A 7 9.30 -31.20 8.29
C SER A 7 9.36 -29.68 8.35
N GLN A 8 10.23 -29.08 7.54
CA GLN A 8 10.27 -27.63 7.39
C GLN A 8 8.85 -27.12 7.08
N PRO A 9 8.36 -26.07 7.76
CA PRO A 9 7.00 -25.60 7.57
C PRO A 9 6.80 -25.14 6.13
N ASP A 10 5.69 -25.58 5.53
CA ASP A 10 5.30 -25.20 4.17
C ASP A 10 4.92 -23.70 4.11
N GLU A 11 5.03 -23.08 2.94
CA GLU A 11 4.75 -21.66 2.71
C GLU A 11 3.37 -21.26 3.24
N MET A 12 2.36 -22.08 2.97
CA MET A 12 1.00 -21.88 3.49
C MET A 12 0.97 -21.83 5.02
N GLN A 13 1.73 -22.71 5.69
CA GLN A 13 1.80 -22.76 7.15
C GLN A 13 2.51 -21.53 7.70
N ILE A 14 3.60 -21.09 7.07
CA ILE A 14 4.33 -19.88 7.46
C ILE A 14 3.41 -18.68 7.32
N LEU A 15 2.84 -18.44 6.14
CA LEU A 15 2.01 -17.26 5.88
C LEU A 15 0.76 -17.24 6.75
N THR A 16 0.09 -18.38 6.95
CA THR A 16 -1.07 -18.47 7.83
C THR A 16 -0.71 -18.19 9.28
N SER A 17 0.38 -18.77 9.77
CA SER A 17 0.82 -18.57 11.15
C SER A 17 1.22 -17.12 11.44
N TYR A 18 1.94 -16.48 10.52
CA TYR A 18 2.41 -15.11 10.70
C TYR A 18 1.33 -14.06 10.45
N LEU A 19 0.46 -14.26 9.46
CA LEU A 19 -0.47 -13.22 9.00
C LEU A 19 -1.90 -13.40 9.54
N LEU A 20 -2.33 -14.63 9.83
CA LEU A 20 -3.72 -14.91 10.22
C LEU A 20 -3.88 -15.23 11.71
N HIS A 21 -3.00 -16.01 12.33
CA HIS A 21 -3.17 -16.36 13.76
C HIS A 21 -3.13 -15.15 14.72
N PRO A 22 -2.20 -14.18 14.59
CA PRO A 22 -2.18 -13.03 15.48
C PRO A 22 -3.19 -11.94 15.08
N SER A 23 -3.89 -12.11 13.95
CA SER A 23 -4.64 -11.02 13.36
C SER A 23 -6.06 -10.78 13.88
N PRO A 24 -6.80 -11.68 14.59
CA PRO A 24 -8.13 -11.33 15.09
C PRO A 24 -8.14 -10.13 16.03
N LEU A 25 -9.23 -9.32 16.00
CA LEU A 25 -9.33 -8.13 16.85
C LEU A 25 -9.23 -8.48 18.34
N SER A 26 -9.85 -9.59 18.75
CA SER A 26 -9.80 -10.09 20.12
C SER A 26 -8.40 -10.45 20.60
N THR A 27 -7.49 -10.79 19.70
CA THR A 27 -6.10 -11.10 20.02
C THR A 27 -5.28 -9.83 20.23
N ILE A 28 -5.43 -8.85 19.32
CA ILE A 28 -4.65 -7.61 19.34
C ILE A 28 -5.18 -6.62 20.37
N LEU A 29 -6.50 -6.47 20.43
CA LEU A 29 -7.18 -5.55 21.31
C LEU A 29 -8.42 -6.24 21.92
N PRO A 30 -8.24 -7.03 23.01
CA PRO A 30 -9.35 -7.62 23.73
C PRO A 30 -10.38 -6.57 24.18
N TYR A 31 -11.65 -6.95 24.28
CA TYR A 31 -12.74 -6.03 24.64
C TYR A 31 -12.48 -5.24 25.95
N ALA A 32 -11.89 -5.87 26.96
CA ALA A 32 -11.53 -5.19 28.21
C ALA A 32 -10.49 -4.07 27.99
N ARG A 33 -9.52 -4.28 27.11
CA ARG A 33 -8.54 -3.26 26.72
C ARG A 33 -9.20 -2.17 25.88
N PHE A 34 -10.07 -2.53 24.96
CA PHE A 34 -10.87 -1.57 24.19
C PHE A 34 -11.66 -0.63 25.11
N GLN A 35 -12.33 -1.15 26.14
CA GLN A 35 -13.03 -0.33 27.14
C GLN A 35 -12.12 0.63 27.89
N SER A 36 -10.86 0.24 28.16
CA SER A 36 -9.90 1.11 28.86
C SER A 36 -9.43 2.32 28.04
N LEU A 37 -9.60 2.29 26.72
CA LEU A 37 -9.26 3.40 25.82
C LEU A 37 -10.35 4.47 25.75
N ILE A 38 -11.53 4.20 26.33
CA ILE A 38 -12.71 5.05 26.20
C ILE A 38 -12.85 5.92 27.45
N PRO A 39 -13.17 7.22 27.32
CA PRO A 39 -13.45 8.09 28.47
C PRO A 39 -14.50 7.48 29.39
N LYS A 40 -14.26 7.56 30.71
CA LYS A 40 -15.14 6.95 31.73
C LYS A 40 -16.59 7.48 31.66
N SER A 41 -16.77 8.73 31.21
CA SER A 41 -18.08 9.36 30.99
C SER A 41 -18.92 8.65 29.91
N SER A 42 -18.29 7.98 28.95
CA SER A 42 -18.97 7.29 27.84
C SER A 42 -19.24 5.81 28.13
N LEU A 43 -18.74 5.27 29.24
CA LEU A 43 -18.92 3.85 29.61
C LEU A 43 -20.38 3.49 29.97
N SER A 44 -21.23 4.49 30.24
CA SER A 44 -22.67 4.31 30.44
C SER A 44 -23.37 3.70 29.22
N HIS A 45 -22.81 3.87 28.01
CA HIS A 45 -23.32 3.31 26.75
C HIS A 45 -22.69 1.94 26.42
N SER A 46 -22.65 1.03 27.40
CA SER A 46 -21.95 -0.26 27.23
C SER A 46 -22.52 -1.13 26.12
N THR A 47 -23.81 -1.00 25.77
CA THR A 47 -24.46 -1.77 24.71
C THR A 47 -23.97 -1.36 23.33
N GLU A 48 -23.90 -0.05 23.09
CA GLU A 48 -23.42 0.57 21.86
C GLU A 48 -21.93 0.31 21.68
N LEU A 49 -21.15 0.36 22.77
CA LEU A 49 -19.73 0.04 22.76
C LEU A 49 -19.46 -1.43 22.41
N LYS A 50 -20.27 -2.36 22.94
CA LYS A 50 -20.19 -3.77 22.53
C LYS A 50 -20.52 -3.93 21.05
N ARG A 51 -21.56 -3.24 20.55
CA ARG A 51 -21.94 -3.28 19.15
C ARG A 51 -20.81 -2.75 18.26
N LEU A 52 -20.24 -1.60 18.58
CA LEU A 52 -19.09 -1.03 17.88
C LEU A 52 -17.89 -1.99 17.85
N TYR A 53 -17.57 -2.61 18.98
CA TYR A 53 -16.50 -3.60 19.03
C TYR A 53 -16.77 -4.82 18.14
N ARG A 54 -18.03 -5.28 18.07
CA ARG A 54 -18.44 -6.37 17.16
C ARG A 54 -18.38 -5.95 15.70
N ASP A 55 -18.77 -4.72 15.38
CA ASP A 55 -18.67 -4.17 14.03
C ASP A 55 -17.20 -4.07 13.58
N LEU A 56 -16.31 -3.61 14.45
CA LEU A 56 -14.87 -3.57 14.20
C LEU A 56 -14.29 -4.99 14.04
N GLN A 57 -14.74 -5.94 14.85
CA GLN A 57 -14.33 -7.34 14.71
C GLN A 57 -14.76 -7.89 13.35
N PHE A 58 -16.01 -7.64 12.93
CA PHE A 58 -16.53 -8.06 11.63
C PHE A 58 -15.77 -7.44 10.46
N GLN A 59 -15.50 -6.12 10.49
CA GLN A 59 -14.70 -5.45 9.46
C GLN A 59 -13.29 -6.04 9.34
N ARG A 60 -12.70 -6.39 10.49
CA ARG A 60 -11.39 -7.01 10.52
C ARG A 60 -11.43 -8.44 9.99
N ASP A 61 -12.44 -9.22 10.35
CA ASP A 61 -12.62 -10.60 9.85
C ASP A 61 -12.77 -10.60 8.31
N ILE A 62 -13.48 -9.63 7.72
CA ILE A 62 -13.52 -9.44 6.26
C ILE A 62 -12.11 -9.26 5.67
N THR A 63 -11.28 -8.44 6.31
CA THR A 63 -9.91 -8.20 5.87
C THR A 63 -9.04 -9.45 6.00
N ILE A 64 -9.20 -10.20 7.10
CA ILE A 64 -8.52 -11.48 7.35
C ILE A 64 -8.89 -12.49 6.26
N ASP A 65 -10.15 -12.54 5.85
CA ASP A 65 -10.62 -13.43 4.78
C ASP A 65 -10.06 -13.04 3.41
N ASP A 66 -9.90 -11.74 3.12
CA ASP A 66 -9.21 -11.29 1.91
C ASP A 66 -7.73 -11.71 1.92
N VAL A 67 -7.04 -11.52 3.06
CA VAL A 67 -5.65 -11.97 3.22
C VAL A 67 -5.55 -13.49 3.06
N ARG A 68 -6.49 -14.27 3.60
CA ARG A 68 -6.54 -15.73 3.43
C ARG A 68 -6.61 -16.12 1.94
N ARG A 69 -7.50 -15.48 1.17
CA ARG A 69 -7.60 -15.71 -0.28
C ARG A 69 -6.31 -15.34 -0.99
N ARG A 70 -5.67 -14.24 -0.60
CA ARG A 70 -4.38 -13.81 -1.18
C ARG A 70 -3.26 -14.82 -0.91
N ILE A 71 -3.21 -15.38 0.31
CA ILE A 71 -2.24 -16.43 0.67
C ILE A 71 -2.41 -17.62 -0.28
N GLU A 72 -3.63 -18.09 -0.52
CA GLU A 72 -3.88 -19.20 -1.44
C GLU A 72 -3.42 -18.88 -2.88
N THR A 73 -3.71 -17.66 -3.36
CA THR A 73 -3.26 -17.24 -4.69
C THR A 73 -1.75 -17.13 -4.79
N GLU A 74 -1.09 -16.64 -3.75
CA GLU A 74 0.37 -16.48 -3.72
C GLU A 74 1.05 -17.84 -3.65
N CYS A 75 0.55 -18.79 -2.85
CA CYS A 75 1.08 -20.16 -2.81
C CYS A 75 1.01 -20.83 -4.20
N ARG A 76 -0.12 -20.69 -4.92
CA ARG A 76 -0.25 -21.22 -6.29
C ARG A 76 0.72 -20.54 -7.26
N ARG A 77 0.92 -19.23 -7.10
CA ARG A 77 1.84 -18.44 -7.92
C ARG A 77 3.30 -18.84 -7.64
N SER A 78 3.66 -19.05 -6.38
CA SER A 78 4.98 -19.49 -5.92
C SER A 78 5.36 -20.82 -6.58
N VAL A 79 4.47 -21.83 -6.53
CA VAL A 79 4.68 -23.12 -7.22
C VAL A 79 4.91 -22.93 -8.72
N ALA A 80 4.10 -22.10 -9.39
CA ALA A 80 4.26 -21.83 -10.83
C ALA A 80 5.59 -21.11 -11.15
N LEU A 81 6.05 -20.20 -10.29
CA LEU A 81 7.32 -19.51 -10.42
C LEU A 81 8.51 -20.45 -10.20
N GLN A 82 8.46 -21.27 -9.15
CA GLN A 82 9.48 -22.29 -8.86
C GLN A 82 9.60 -23.29 -10.02
N ALA A 83 8.48 -23.72 -10.60
CA ALA A 83 8.47 -24.61 -11.77
C ALA A 83 9.12 -23.95 -13.01
N LYS A 84 8.82 -22.66 -13.27
CA LYS A 84 9.45 -21.89 -14.36
C LYS A 84 10.94 -21.73 -14.14
N LEU A 85 11.36 -21.38 -12.92
CA LEU A 85 12.77 -21.24 -12.55
C LEU A 85 13.52 -22.56 -12.74
N THR A 86 12.95 -23.66 -12.25
CA THR A 86 13.50 -25.02 -12.43
C THR A 86 13.69 -25.34 -13.91
N ARG A 87 12.74 -24.98 -14.77
CA ARG A 87 12.84 -25.18 -16.23
C ARG A 87 13.95 -24.35 -16.85
N ASN A 88 14.12 -23.10 -16.41
CA ASN A 88 15.16 -22.21 -16.91
C ASN A 88 16.55 -22.69 -16.51
N ILE A 89 16.74 -23.08 -15.24
CA ILE A 89 18.01 -23.65 -14.77
C ILE A 89 18.37 -24.89 -15.60
N ARG A 90 17.44 -25.82 -15.82
CA ARG A 90 17.69 -27.03 -16.64
C ARG A 90 18.13 -26.70 -18.07
N ARG A 91 17.63 -25.60 -18.65
CA ARG A 91 18.03 -25.13 -20.00
C ARG A 91 19.43 -24.54 -19.99
N GLU A 92 19.77 -23.75 -18.97
CA GLU A 92 21.06 -23.08 -18.83
C GLU A 92 22.19 -24.02 -18.41
N THR A 93 21.94 -24.95 -17.48
CA THR A 93 22.93 -25.95 -17.04
C THR A 93 23.17 -27.06 -18.06
N GLY A 94 22.60 -26.95 -19.26
CA GLY A 94 22.97 -27.80 -20.38
C GLY A 94 22.63 -29.28 -20.19
N SER A 95 21.54 -29.63 -19.47
CA SER A 95 20.94 -30.96 -19.62
C SER A 95 20.28 -31.05 -20.99
N LYS A 96 21.09 -31.07 -22.05
CA LYS A 96 20.74 -31.70 -23.31
C LYS A 96 20.45 -33.16 -22.97
N ARG A 97 19.19 -33.48 -22.67
CA ARG A 97 18.71 -34.83 -22.92
C ARG A 97 19.02 -35.10 -24.38
N LYS A 98 20.02 -35.95 -24.59
CA LYS A 98 20.23 -36.67 -25.84
C LYS A 98 18.83 -37.17 -26.23
N ARG A 99 18.32 -36.68 -27.35
CA ARG A 99 17.14 -37.27 -28.00
C ARG A 99 17.62 -38.62 -28.50
N ASP A 100 17.58 -39.62 -27.64
CA ASP A 100 17.52 -41.00 -28.11
C ASP A 100 16.02 -41.24 -28.36
N ASP A 101 15.71 -41.48 -29.63
CA ASP A 101 14.40 -41.84 -30.16
C ASP A 101 13.79 -43.05 -29.42
N ASP A 102 12.47 -43.16 -29.54
CA ASP A 102 11.62 -44.32 -29.24
C ASP A 102 11.23 -44.58 -27.77
N ASP A 103 10.11 -43.97 -27.32
CA ASP A 103 9.03 -44.69 -26.64
C ASP A 103 7.74 -43.84 -26.65
N GLU A 104 6.74 -44.24 -27.45
CA GLU A 104 5.37 -43.71 -27.35
C GLU A 104 4.74 -44.23 -26.05
N GLY A 105 4.90 -43.47 -24.98
CA GLY A 105 4.13 -43.61 -23.75
C GLY A 105 3.61 -42.25 -23.35
N ASP A 106 2.29 -42.05 -23.46
CA ASP A 106 1.55 -40.92 -22.90
C ASP A 106 1.67 -40.92 -21.37
N HIS A 107 2.81 -40.45 -20.88
CA HIS A 107 3.03 -40.12 -19.48
C HIS A 107 3.16 -38.60 -19.38
N LEU A 108 2.00 -37.98 -19.16
CA LEU A 108 1.87 -36.73 -18.42
C LEU A 108 2.96 -36.67 -17.34
N PRO A 109 3.76 -35.60 -17.27
CA PRO A 109 4.81 -35.50 -16.26
C PRO A 109 4.18 -35.43 -14.86
N GLN A 110 4.03 -36.59 -14.25
CA GLN A 110 3.65 -36.79 -12.87
C GLN A 110 4.88 -36.57 -11.98
N ASP A 111 5.36 -35.33 -11.93
CA ASP A 111 6.44 -34.91 -11.03
C ASP A 111 5.98 -33.67 -10.24
N VAL A 112 4.92 -33.80 -9.44
CA VAL A 112 4.48 -32.77 -8.48
C VAL A 112 4.86 -33.07 -7.03
N ASP A 113 5.50 -34.20 -6.73
CA ASP A 113 5.83 -34.60 -5.35
C ASP A 113 7.30 -34.97 -5.14
N SER A 114 8.24 -34.11 -5.56
CA SER A 114 9.62 -34.25 -5.11
C SER A 114 10.27 -32.91 -4.81
N ASP A 115 9.67 -32.21 -3.85
CA ASP A 115 10.32 -31.15 -3.06
C ASP A 115 11.29 -31.71 -2.01
N SER A 116 11.44 -33.05 -1.95
CA SER A 116 12.25 -33.75 -0.95
C SER A 116 13.73 -33.89 -1.31
N ASP A 117 14.18 -33.38 -2.46
CA ASP A 117 15.59 -33.38 -2.83
C ASP A 117 16.24 -32.06 -2.37
N PRO A 118 16.88 -32.02 -1.18
CA PRO A 118 17.40 -30.78 -0.58
C PRO A 118 18.41 -30.09 -1.51
N ASP A 119 19.17 -30.86 -2.28
CA ASP A 119 20.13 -30.34 -3.25
C ASP A 119 19.46 -29.55 -4.39
N ARG A 120 18.22 -29.90 -4.72
CA ARG A 120 17.45 -29.24 -5.78
C ARG A 120 16.85 -27.92 -5.29
N SER A 121 16.37 -27.90 -4.04
CA SER A 121 15.94 -26.67 -3.35
C SER A 121 17.11 -25.69 -3.19
N ILE A 122 18.28 -26.17 -2.76
CA ILE A 122 19.51 -25.35 -2.63
C ILE A 122 19.94 -24.77 -3.98
N LYS A 123 19.86 -25.55 -5.07
CA LYS A 123 20.17 -25.06 -6.42
C LYS A 123 19.20 -23.97 -6.87
N LEU A 124 17.91 -24.14 -6.62
CA LEU A 124 16.89 -23.12 -6.92
C LEU A 124 17.13 -21.83 -6.12
N ASP A 125 17.38 -21.97 -4.83
CA ASP A 125 17.68 -20.86 -3.93
C ASP A 125 18.95 -20.11 -4.36
N SER A 126 20.02 -20.85 -4.71
CA SER A 126 21.27 -20.27 -5.20
C SER A 126 21.13 -19.59 -6.57
N ALA A 127 20.21 -20.03 -7.43
CA ALA A 127 19.94 -19.38 -8.71
C ALA A 127 19.10 -18.10 -8.53
N LEU A 128 18.19 -18.08 -7.56
CA LEU A 128 17.33 -16.94 -7.27
C LEU A 128 18.06 -15.85 -6.47
N HIS A 129 18.84 -16.27 -5.47
CA HIS A 129 19.49 -15.37 -4.51
C HIS A 129 21.01 -15.26 -4.71
N GLY A 130 21.59 -16.03 -5.64
CA GLY A 130 23.03 -16.17 -5.79
C GLY A 130 23.63 -17.21 -4.83
N PRO A 131 24.86 -17.70 -5.07
CA PRO A 131 25.50 -18.74 -4.26
C PRO A 131 25.76 -18.36 -2.79
N LEU A 132 25.60 -17.08 -2.43
CA LEU A 132 25.73 -16.57 -1.07
C LEU A 132 24.39 -16.07 -0.49
N GLY A 133 23.29 -16.16 -1.24
CA GLY A 133 22.01 -15.55 -0.88
C GLY A 133 21.99 -14.03 -1.10
N SER A 134 20.79 -13.43 -1.03
CA SER A 134 20.59 -11.97 -1.19
C SER A 134 21.03 -11.17 0.03
N THR A 135 21.29 -11.85 1.15
CA THR A 135 21.68 -11.27 2.44
C THR A 135 23.19 -11.09 2.57
N LEU A 136 23.99 -11.84 1.81
CA LEU A 136 25.44 -11.71 1.79
C LEU A 136 25.85 -11.05 0.48
N GLN A 137 26.38 -9.83 0.56
CA GLN A 137 26.90 -9.11 -0.60
C GLN A 137 27.84 -10.02 -1.39
N THR A 138 27.56 -10.19 -2.68
CA THR A 138 28.50 -10.79 -3.61
C THR A 138 29.78 -9.98 -3.50
N GLN A 139 30.90 -10.63 -3.17
CA GLN A 139 32.20 -10.00 -3.33
C GLN A 139 32.44 -9.80 -4.83
N THR A 140 31.85 -8.75 -5.39
CA THR A 140 32.32 -8.17 -6.63
C THR A 140 33.75 -7.76 -6.36
N LYS A 141 34.69 -8.45 -6.98
CA LYS A 141 36.06 -7.95 -7.15
C LYS A 141 35.97 -6.66 -7.96
N GLN A 142 35.64 -5.53 -7.33
CA GLN A 142 35.96 -4.15 -7.67
C GLN A 142 35.11 -3.19 -6.80
N HIS A 143 35.40 -3.09 -5.50
CA HIS A 143 35.63 -1.86 -4.73
C HIS A 143 35.54 -2.22 -3.25
N ASN A 144 36.66 -2.60 -2.64
CA ASN A 144 36.75 -2.39 -1.20
C ASN A 144 36.71 -0.87 -1.03
N HIS A 145 35.58 -0.32 -0.56
CA HIS A 145 35.57 1.07 -0.19
C HIS A 145 36.61 1.25 0.93
N SER A 146 37.63 2.06 0.67
CA SER A 146 38.46 2.58 1.76
C SER A 146 37.55 3.41 2.67
N SER A 147 37.87 3.52 3.97
CA SER A 147 37.17 4.42 4.89
C SER A 147 37.02 5.83 4.31
N THR A 148 38.02 6.28 3.55
CA THR A 148 38.01 7.56 2.82
C THR A 148 36.96 7.61 1.70
N SER A 149 36.77 6.51 0.94
CA SER A 149 35.75 6.41 -0.11
C SER A 149 34.34 6.37 0.48
N LEU A 150 34.14 5.65 1.59
CA LEU A 150 32.85 5.63 2.30
C LEU A 150 32.51 6.99 2.88
N LEU A 151 33.46 7.67 3.53
CA LEU A 151 33.24 9.00 4.08
C LEU A 151 32.92 10.03 3.00
N SER A 152 33.60 9.96 1.85
CA SER A 152 33.28 10.82 0.70
C SER A 152 31.89 10.52 0.13
N SER A 153 31.50 9.25 0.03
CA SER A 153 30.17 8.85 -0.45
C SER A 153 29.07 9.25 0.51
N LEU A 154 29.31 9.14 1.83
CA LEU A 154 28.38 9.59 2.86
C LEU A 154 28.25 11.10 2.84
N ALA A 155 29.35 11.85 2.72
CA ALA A 155 29.31 13.30 2.63
C ALA A 155 28.49 13.78 1.41
N ALA A 156 28.70 13.14 0.24
CA ALA A 156 27.91 13.41 -0.95
C ALA A 156 26.42 13.09 -0.73
N ALA A 157 26.10 11.90 -0.22
CA ALA A 157 24.72 11.51 0.07
C ALA A 157 24.04 12.44 1.10
N THR A 158 24.77 12.91 2.11
CA THR A 158 24.24 13.88 3.08
C THR A 158 23.96 15.22 2.41
N ALA A 159 24.85 15.68 1.52
CA ALA A 159 24.65 16.93 0.79
C ALA A 159 23.42 16.82 -0.12
N ASP A 160 23.29 15.72 -0.87
CA ASP A 160 22.17 15.45 -1.76
C ASP A 160 20.83 15.41 -1.00
N LEU A 161 20.76 14.68 0.12
CA LEU A 161 19.57 14.62 0.96
C LEU A 161 19.22 15.98 1.57
N THR A 162 20.21 16.74 2.03
CA THR A 162 19.93 18.10 2.56
C THR A 162 19.41 19.03 1.47
N SER A 163 19.94 18.93 0.24
CA SER A 163 19.45 19.68 -0.90
C SER A 163 17.99 19.30 -1.23
N GLU A 164 17.68 18.00 -1.27
CA GLU A 164 16.33 17.50 -1.49
C GLU A 164 15.35 17.98 -0.41
N ILE A 165 15.74 17.91 0.87
CA ILE A 165 14.93 18.44 1.98
C ILE A 165 14.64 19.92 1.79
N THR A 166 15.65 20.74 1.47
CA THR A 166 15.43 22.18 1.27
C THR A 166 14.52 22.48 0.08
N SER A 167 14.61 21.69 -1.00
CA SER A 167 13.72 21.81 -2.15
C SER A 167 12.28 21.46 -1.78
N LEU A 168 12.07 20.37 -1.04
CA LEU A 168 10.75 19.94 -0.59
C LEU A 168 10.13 20.93 0.40
N GLU A 169 10.93 21.50 1.30
CA GLU A 169 10.49 22.57 2.20
C GLU A 169 10.04 23.83 1.43
N ALA A 170 10.77 24.20 0.37
CA ALA A 170 10.36 25.31 -0.51
C ALA A 170 9.04 25.00 -1.23
N GLU A 171 8.87 23.80 -1.78
CA GLU A 171 7.63 23.37 -2.43
C GLU A 171 6.45 23.36 -1.45
N LEU A 172 6.63 22.82 -0.24
CA LEU A 172 5.63 22.84 0.82
C LEU A 172 5.23 24.26 1.21
N SER A 173 6.19 25.18 1.30
CA SER A 173 5.90 26.59 1.61
C SER A 173 5.06 27.25 0.52
N GLY A 174 5.35 26.97 -0.76
CA GLY A 174 4.57 27.47 -1.89
C GLY A 174 3.16 26.88 -1.91
N LEU A 175 3.02 25.58 -1.70
CA LEU A 175 1.71 24.93 -1.66
C LEU A 175 0.86 25.46 -0.49
N ARG A 176 1.47 25.68 0.67
CA ARG A 176 0.80 26.28 1.82
C ARG A 176 0.30 27.69 1.51
N GLN A 177 1.10 28.52 0.86
CA GLN A 177 0.66 29.85 0.42
C GLN A 177 -0.55 29.76 -0.51
N VAL A 178 -0.53 28.85 -1.50
CA VAL A 178 -1.67 28.64 -2.41
C VAL A 178 -2.93 28.20 -1.64
N CYS A 179 -2.78 27.33 -0.64
CA CYS A 179 -3.89 26.94 0.22
C CYS A 179 -4.42 28.13 1.04
N GLU A 180 -3.54 28.93 1.63
CA GLU A 180 -3.92 30.12 2.40
C GLU A 180 -4.63 31.16 1.52
N GLU A 181 -4.14 31.41 0.29
CA GLU A 181 -4.79 32.28 -0.69
C GLU A 181 -6.18 31.78 -1.09
N ARG A 182 -6.31 30.47 -1.38
CA ARG A 182 -7.60 29.87 -1.75
C ARG A 182 -8.60 29.91 -0.59
N VAL A 183 -8.16 29.56 0.62
CA VAL A 183 -9.00 29.61 1.83
C VAL A 183 -9.38 31.06 2.15
N GLY A 184 -8.45 32.02 1.98
CA GLY A 184 -8.72 33.44 2.08
C GLY A 184 -9.80 33.89 1.11
N GLY A 185 -9.67 33.55 -0.18
CA GLY A 185 -10.68 33.87 -1.19
C GLY A 185 -12.06 33.23 -0.93
N LEU A 186 -12.09 31.99 -0.44
CA LEU A 186 -13.33 31.32 -0.04
C LEU A 186 -13.94 31.94 1.23
N SER A 187 -13.10 32.39 2.16
CA SER A 187 -13.53 33.12 3.36
C SER A 187 -14.13 34.47 2.96
N ASP A 188 -13.49 35.21 2.08
CA ASP A 188 -13.99 36.47 1.52
C ASP A 188 -15.32 36.28 0.80
N LEU A 189 -15.49 35.19 0.04
CA LEU A 189 -16.76 34.83 -0.59
C LEU A 189 -17.85 34.56 0.45
N ARG A 190 -17.52 33.85 1.53
CA ARG A 190 -18.46 33.53 2.62
C ARG A 190 -18.87 34.75 3.44
N TYR A 191 -17.99 35.73 3.60
CA TYR A 191 -18.25 36.95 4.37
C TYR A 191 -18.55 38.18 3.49
N GLY A 192 -18.72 37.99 2.17
CA GLY A 192 -19.16 39.03 1.22
C GLY A 192 -18.13 40.12 0.93
N ARG A 193 -16.84 39.86 1.16
CA ARG A 193 -15.73 40.81 0.96
C ARG A 193 -15.10 40.59 -0.41
N PHE A 194 -15.74 41.05 -1.48
CA PHE A 194 -15.15 40.96 -2.81
C PHE A 194 -14.04 42.02 -2.99
N SER A 195 -12.87 41.61 -3.48
CA SER A 195 -11.72 42.49 -3.77
C SER A 195 -11.97 43.49 -4.91
N ASN A 196 -13.05 43.32 -5.67
CA ASN A 196 -13.59 44.35 -6.55
C ASN A 196 -14.62 45.21 -5.80
N SER A 197 -14.17 46.38 -5.36
CA SER A 197 -14.96 47.46 -4.74
C SER A 197 -16.13 48.00 -5.59
N ALA A 198 -16.46 47.38 -6.73
CA ALA A 198 -17.60 47.72 -7.58
C ALA A 198 -18.85 46.85 -7.32
N ALA A 199 -18.72 45.76 -6.55
CA ALA A 199 -19.80 44.82 -6.24
C ALA A 199 -20.04 44.74 -4.73
N THR A 200 -20.11 45.87 -4.05
CA THR A 200 -20.75 45.93 -2.73
C THR A 200 -22.22 45.54 -2.90
N GLY A 201 -22.81 44.82 -1.94
CA GLY A 201 -24.23 44.44 -1.99
C GLY A 201 -25.16 45.63 -2.28
N GLU A 202 -24.79 46.84 -1.84
CA GLU A 202 -25.50 48.09 -2.12
C GLU A 202 -25.52 48.48 -3.62
N SER A 203 -24.49 48.13 -4.40
CA SER A 203 -24.45 48.41 -5.84
C SER A 203 -25.34 47.45 -6.62
N ILE A 204 -25.37 46.18 -6.21
CA ILE A 204 -26.25 45.15 -6.80
C ILE A 204 -27.70 45.44 -6.41
N GLU A 205 -27.95 45.82 -5.15
CA GLU A 205 -29.26 46.25 -4.69
C GLU A 205 -29.78 47.43 -5.49
N LYS A 206 -28.96 48.46 -5.73
CA LYS A 206 -29.33 49.61 -6.57
C LYS A 206 -29.63 49.22 -8.01
N GLU A 207 -28.79 48.39 -8.63
CA GLU A 207 -29.02 47.91 -10.00
C GLU A 207 -30.33 47.10 -10.12
N VAL A 208 -30.60 46.22 -9.14
CA VAL A 208 -31.84 45.44 -9.10
C VAL A 208 -33.06 46.33 -8.87
N THR A 209 -32.97 47.33 -7.98
CA THR A 209 -34.08 48.27 -7.75
C THR A 209 -34.34 49.13 -8.98
N ASP A 210 -33.30 49.62 -9.65
CA ASP A 210 -33.43 50.44 -10.86
C ASP A 210 -34.04 49.63 -12.01
N GLY A 211 -33.61 48.38 -12.18
CA GLY A 211 -34.19 47.44 -13.15
C GLY A 211 -35.66 47.12 -12.87
N LEU A 212 -36.04 46.93 -11.60
CA LEU A 212 -37.43 46.71 -11.20
C LEU A 212 -38.30 47.95 -11.41
N GLU A 213 -37.79 49.15 -11.16
CA GLU A 213 -38.50 50.38 -11.46
C GLU A 213 -38.71 50.57 -12.98
N ALA A 214 -37.70 50.25 -13.79
CA ALA A 214 -37.81 50.29 -15.23
C ALA A 214 -38.88 49.31 -15.73
N LEU A 215 -38.89 48.07 -15.23
CA LEU A 215 -39.91 47.07 -15.55
C LEU A 215 -41.30 47.53 -15.13
N LYS A 216 -41.44 48.11 -13.93
CA LYS A 216 -42.72 48.66 -13.44
C LYS A 216 -43.22 49.80 -14.32
N ARG A 217 -42.34 50.68 -14.80
CA ARG A 217 -42.71 51.75 -15.74
C ARG A 217 -43.23 51.18 -17.06
N GLU A 218 -42.55 50.18 -17.62
CA GLU A 218 -43.00 49.53 -18.86
C GLU A 218 -44.31 48.76 -18.69
N LEU A 219 -44.53 48.07 -17.56
CA LEU A 219 -45.80 47.40 -17.28
C LEU A 219 -46.95 48.39 -17.10
N ASN A 220 -46.73 49.51 -16.40
CA ASN A 220 -47.76 50.55 -16.26
C ASN A 220 -48.09 51.23 -17.58
N LYS A 221 -47.11 51.36 -18.48
CA LYS A 221 -47.31 51.87 -19.84
C LYS A 221 -48.11 50.89 -20.69
N ALA A 222 -47.83 49.58 -20.57
CA ALA A 222 -48.57 48.53 -21.28
C ALA A 222 -49.99 48.28 -20.74
N ALA A 223 -50.28 48.70 -19.50
CA ALA A 223 -51.60 48.59 -18.89
C ALA A 223 -52.47 49.86 -19.05
N GLY A 224 -51.92 50.91 -19.68
CA GLY A 224 -52.59 52.20 -19.89
C GLY A 224 -53.07 52.47 -21.32
N ASP A 225 -52.85 51.54 -22.25
CA ASP A 225 -53.49 51.44 -23.58
C ASP A 225 -54.52 50.29 -23.57
#